data_AF-A0A5L8SQA9-F1
#
_entry.id   AF-A0A5L8SQA9-F1
#
_cell.length_a   1.000
_cell.length_b   1.000
_cell.length_c   1.000
_cell.angle_alpha   90.00
_cell.angle_beta   90.00
_cell.angle_gamma   90.00
#
_symmetry.space_group_name_H-M   'P 1'
#
loop_
_entity.id
_entity.type
_entity.pdbx_description
1 polymer ?
#
loop_
_entity_poly.entity_id
_entity_poly.type
_entity_poly.pdbx_seq_one_letter_code
_entity_poly.pdbx_strand_id
1 'polypeptide(L)'
;MFKIAFLTSLRFYQRFLSPLKPPVCRYYPSCSEYAFWQFEKNNALFAFFLTFFRIIRCNPLFRGGFDYPKVFKIFKSDTLCFKPKFLAQKKLHFLYIPCEDKGFYLVKIIFKGN
;
A
#
# COMPACT_ATOMS: atom_id res chain seq x y z
N MET A 1 3.19 11.74 14.96
CA MET A 1 4.64 11.51 15.09
C MET A 1 5.04 10.09 14.66
N PHE A 2 4.48 9.02 15.25
CA PHE A 2 4.81 7.62 14.91
C PHE A 2 4.78 7.27 13.41
N LYS A 3 3.76 7.74 12.68
CA LYS A 3 3.62 7.48 11.23
C LYS A 3 4.86 7.90 10.42
N ILE A 4 5.43 9.06 10.74
CA ILE A 4 6.59 9.61 10.02
C ILE A 4 7.83 8.77 10.30
N ALA A 5 8.05 8.40 11.57
CA ALA A 5 9.18 7.57 11.98
C ALA A 5 9.20 6.19 11.29
N PHE A 6 8.04 5.54 11.16
CA PHE A 6 7.94 4.28 10.42
C PHE A 6 8.22 4.47 8.93
N LEU A 7 7.62 5.48 8.30
CA LEU A 7 7.81 5.74 6.87
C LEU A 7 9.26 6.08 6.51
N THR A 8 9.95 6.87 7.34
CA THR A 8 11.37 7.18 7.12
C THR A 8 12.24 5.94 7.28
N SER A 9 11.99 5.14 8.31
CA SER A 9 12.70 3.86 8.54
C SER A 9 12.49 2.88 7.37
N LEU A 10 11.26 2.78 6.86
CA LEU A 10 10.92 1.95 5.70
C LEU A 10 11.62 2.42 4.42
N ARG A 11 11.67 3.73 4.18
CA ARG A 11 12.40 4.29 3.03
C ARG A 11 13.91 4.08 3.14
N PHE A 12 14.47 4.22 4.34
CA PHE A 12 15.86 3.91 4.60
C PHE A 12 16.13 2.43 4.31
N TYR A 13 15.31 1.53 4.84
CA TYR A 13 15.41 0.09 4.56
C TYR A 13 15.32 -0.20 3.06
N GLN A 14 14.36 0.40 2.34
CA GLN A 14 14.19 0.19 0.89
C GLN A 14 15.40 0.70 0.09
N ARG A 15 16.03 1.80 0.51
CA ARG A 15 17.14 2.41 -0.25
C ARG A 15 18.48 1.76 0.04
N PHE A 16 18.72 1.34 1.28
CA PHE A 16 20.02 0.80 1.71
C PHE A 16 20.04 -0.71 1.77
N LEU A 17 18.96 -1.38 2.19
CA LEU A 17 18.98 -2.85 2.40
C LEU A 17 18.31 -3.63 1.27
N SER A 18 17.33 -3.04 0.56
CA SER A 18 16.69 -3.72 -0.57
C SER A 18 17.60 -4.00 -1.77
N PRO A 19 18.53 -3.13 -2.20
CA PRO A 19 19.36 -3.42 -3.37
C PRO A 19 20.39 -4.54 -3.11
N LEU A 20 20.69 -4.83 -1.84
CA LEU A 20 21.62 -5.87 -1.43
C LEU A 20 20.97 -7.26 -1.29
N LYS A 21 19.64 -7.36 -1.33
CA LYS A 21 18.91 -8.62 -1.12
C LYS A 21 18.18 -9.04 -2.40
N PRO A 22 18.27 -10.31 -2.82
CA PRO A 22 17.44 -10.83 -3.91
C PRO A 22 15.95 -10.73 -3.55
N PRO A 23 15.04 -10.68 -4.53
CA PRO A 23 13.60 -10.61 -4.29
C PRO A 23 13.09 -11.94 -3.69
N VAL A 24 13.13 -12.03 -2.35
CA VAL A 24 12.67 -13.20 -1.58
C VAL A 24 11.19 -13.15 -1.18
N CYS A 25 10.52 -12.01 -1.39
CA CYS A 25 9.11 -11.88 -1.03
C CYS A 25 8.24 -12.77 -1.93
N ARG A 26 7.44 -13.64 -1.31
CA ARG A 26 6.53 -14.54 -2.02
C ARG A 26 5.19 -13.88 -2.40
N TYR A 27 4.88 -12.75 -1.77
CA TYR A 27 3.67 -11.98 -2.05
C TYR A 27 3.98 -10.79 -2.96
N TYR A 28 3.03 -10.46 -3.84
CA TYR A 28 3.02 -9.22 -4.60
C TYR A 28 1.93 -8.27 -4.06
N PRO A 29 2.23 -6.98 -3.82
CA PRO A 29 3.55 -6.34 -3.81
C PRO A 29 4.45 -6.88 -2.69
N SER A 30 5.75 -6.57 -2.76
CA SER A 30 6.75 -6.99 -1.77
C SER A 30 6.35 -6.57 -0.34
N CYS A 31 6.81 -7.29 0.69
CA CYS A 31 6.43 -6.98 2.08
C CYS A 31 6.81 -5.55 2.51
N SER A 32 7.94 -5.02 2.03
CA SER A 32 8.36 -3.64 2.31
C SER A 32 7.49 -2.60 1.59
N GLU A 33 7.04 -2.89 0.36
CA GLU A 33 6.16 -1.99 -0.39
C GLU A 33 4.71 -2.05 0.11
N TYR A 34 4.23 -3.24 0.48
CA TYR A 34 2.98 -3.43 1.20
C TYR A 34 2.95 -2.62 2.51
N ALA A 35 4.02 -2.73 3.31
CA ALA A 35 4.16 -1.97 4.53
C ALA A 35 4.07 -0.47 4.26
N PHE A 36 4.81 0.02 3.27
CA PHE A 36 4.79 1.44 2.90
C PHE A 36 3.37 1.92 2.56
N TRP A 37 2.61 1.18 1.73
CA TRP A 37 1.24 1.55 1.36
C TRP A 37 0.29 1.50 2.57
N GLN A 38 0.43 0.49 3.44
CA GLN A 38 -0.36 0.39 4.66
C GLN A 38 -0.10 1.57 5.61
N PHE A 39 1.17 1.87 5.89
CA PHE A 39 1.53 3.00 6.75
C PHE A 39 1.18 4.34 6.14
N GLU A 40 1.12 4.47 4.81
CA GLU A 40 0.73 5.71 4.14
C GLU A 40 -0.78 5.97 4.27
N LYS A 41 -1.62 4.94 4.07
CA LYS A 41 -3.08 5.10 3.94
C LYS A 41 -3.90 4.73 5.19
N ASN A 42 -3.39 3.84 6.05
CA ASN A 42 -4.05 3.41 7.28
C ASN A 42 -3.39 4.01 8.54
N ASN A 43 -4.01 3.76 9.70
CA ASN A 43 -3.46 4.11 11.01
C ASN A 43 -2.19 3.31 11.31
N ALA A 44 -1.19 3.93 11.93
CA ALA A 44 0.13 3.31 12.12
C ALA A 44 0.10 1.97 12.88
N LEU A 45 -0.71 1.86 13.95
CA LEU A 45 -0.83 0.62 14.72
C LEU A 45 -1.50 -0.51 13.93
N PHE A 46 -2.59 -0.19 13.23
CA PHE A 46 -3.29 -1.15 12.38
C PHE A 46 -2.43 -1.61 11.20
N ALA A 47 -1.73 -0.66 10.57
CA ALA A 47 -0.76 -0.93 9.51
C ALA A 47 0.37 -1.83 10.00
N PHE A 48 0.91 -1.57 11.20
CA PHE A 48 1.95 -2.38 11.81
C PHE A 48 1.47 -3.82 12.02
N PHE A 49 0.30 -4.00 12.63
CA PHE A 49 -0.30 -5.32 12.87
C PHE A 49 -0.46 -6.11 11.57
N LEU A 50 -1.13 -5.54 10.55
CA LEU A 50 -1.32 -6.21 9.26
C LEU A 50 -0.01 -6.55 8.54
N THR A 51 0.98 -5.67 8.62
CA THR A 51 2.30 -5.88 8.02
C THR A 51 3.05 -7.00 8.75
N PHE A 52 3.02 -6.99 10.08
CA PHE A 52 3.70 -7.98 10.91
C PHE A 52 3.16 -9.40 10.63
N PHE A 53 1.84 -9.58 10.61
CA PHE A 53 1.22 -10.86 10.26
C PHE A 53 1.54 -11.31 8.83
N ARG A 54 1.72 -10.38 7.89
CA ARG A 54 2.15 -10.72 6.53
C ARG A 54 3.60 -11.17 6.49
N ILE A 55 4.50 -10.54 7.25
CA ILE A 55 5.92 -10.93 7.31
C ILE A 55 6.05 -12.36 7.85
N ILE A 56 5.31 -12.69 8.93
CA ILE A 56 5.30 -14.06 9.49
C ILE A 56 4.87 -15.09 8.44
N ARG A 57 3.85 -14.78 7.64
CA ARG A 57 3.36 -15.65 6.56
C ARG A 57 4.27 -15.67 5.33
N CYS A 58 5.19 -14.72 5.20
CA CYS A 58 6.11 -14.61 4.07
C CYS A 58 7.30 -15.58 4.22
N ASN A 59 7.00 -16.88 4.26
CA ASN A 59 7.99 -17.94 4.33
C ASN A 59 7.65 -19.07 3.32
N PRO A 60 8.58 -19.98 3.02
CA PRO A 60 8.38 -21.01 1.99
C PRO A 60 7.24 -22.00 2.25
N LEU A 61 6.70 -22.07 3.47
CA LEU A 61 5.63 -23.00 3.87
C LEU A 61 4.25 -22.55 3.38
N PHE A 62 4.08 -21.30 2.97
CA PHE A 62 2.79 -20.77 2.50
C PHE A 62 2.78 -20.53 1.00
N ARG A 63 1.71 -20.92 0.31
CA ARG A 63 1.48 -20.51 -1.09
C ARG A 63 1.35 -18.98 -1.11
N GLY A 64 2.31 -18.31 -1.74
CA GLY A 64 2.26 -16.86 -1.90
C GLY A 64 1.25 -16.46 -2.98
N GLY A 65 1.24 -15.19 -3.35
CA GLY A 65 0.31 -14.68 -4.35
C GLY A 65 0.12 -13.17 -4.30
N PHE A 66 -0.94 -12.70 -4.94
CA PHE A 66 -1.32 -11.30 -4.95
C PHE A 66 -2.09 -10.95 -3.67
N ASP A 67 -1.52 -10.09 -2.84
CA ASP A 67 -2.14 -9.60 -1.62
C ASP A 67 -1.95 -8.08 -1.56
N TYR A 68 -2.92 -7.34 -2.06
CA TYR A 68 -2.89 -5.88 -2.07
C TYR A 68 -3.39 -5.30 -0.74
N PRO A 69 -2.85 -4.18 -0.27
CA PRO A 69 -3.28 -3.60 1.00
C PRO A 69 -4.72 -3.13 0.91
N LYS A 70 -5.51 -3.60 1.88
CA LYS A 70 -6.89 -3.21 2.08
C LYS A 70 -6.96 -1.95 2.94
N VAL A 71 -7.74 -0.99 2.49
CA VAL A 71 -8.09 0.22 3.25
C VAL A 71 -9.59 0.28 3.45
N PHE A 72 -10.01 0.51 4.69
CA PHE A 72 -11.41 0.75 5.01
C PHE A 72 -11.64 2.26 4.97
N LYS A 73 -12.38 2.71 3.95
CA LYS A 73 -12.83 4.11 3.86
C LYS A 73 -14.34 4.10 3.79
N ILE A 74 -14.97 4.94 4.59
CA ILE A 74 -16.39 5.23 4.43
C ILE A 74 -16.49 6.18 3.24
N PHE A 75 -17.08 5.75 2.12
CA PHE A 75 -17.37 6.63 1.00
C PHE A 75 -18.44 7.62 1.47
N LYS A 76 -18.08 8.87 1.77
CA LYS A 76 -19.07 9.94 1.94
C LYS A 76 -19.64 10.25 0.57
N SER A 77 -20.85 9.80 0.26
CA SER A 77 -21.50 9.98 -1.03
C SER A 77 -22.08 11.39 -1.26
N ASP A 78 -21.55 12.44 -0.63
CA ASP A 78 -22.18 13.77 -0.64
C ASP A 78 -21.56 14.76 -1.66
N THR A 79 -20.83 14.27 -2.66
CA THR A 79 -20.35 15.12 -3.78
C THR A 79 -20.43 14.41 -5.13
N LEU A 80 -21.53 13.69 -5.38
CA LEU A 80 -21.92 13.17 -6.70
C LEU A 80 -22.31 14.27 -7.71
N CYS A 81 -21.99 15.53 -7.46
CA CYS A 81 -21.87 16.54 -8.52
C CYS A 81 -20.43 16.52 -9.04
N PHE A 82 -20.17 15.55 -9.90
CA PHE A 82 -18.94 15.39 -10.66
C PHE A 82 -18.78 16.59 -11.61
N LYS A 83 -18.22 17.71 -11.13
CA LYS A 83 -17.58 18.72 -11.99
C LYS A 83 -16.09 18.40 -12.04
N PRO A 84 -15.61 17.61 -13.02
CA PRO A 84 -14.18 17.37 -13.14
C PRO A 84 -13.54 18.65 -13.69
N LYS A 85 -13.05 19.52 -12.81
CA LYS A 85 -11.94 20.39 -13.20
C LYS A 85 -10.73 19.47 -13.38
N PHE A 86 -10.51 19.05 -14.63
CA PHE A 86 -9.38 18.25 -15.13
C PHE A 86 -8.00 18.92 -14.92
N LEU A 87 -7.90 19.92 -14.05
CA LEU A 87 -6.78 20.86 -13.92
C LEU A 87 -6.19 20.84 -12.51
N ALA A 88 -5.88 19.64 -12.05
CA ALA A 88 -4.79 19.46 -11.10
C ALA A 88 -4.22 18.07 -11.33
N GLN A 89 -3.10 17.98 -12.05
CA GLN A 89 -2.28 16.76 -12.19
C GLN A 89 -1.71 16.38 -10.81
N LYS A 90 -2.57 15.99 -9.88
CA LYS A 90 -2.15 15.33 -8.67
C LYS A 90 -1.78 13.93 -9.10
N LYS A 91 -0.49 13.69 -9.29
CA LYS A 91 0.10 12.44 -9.79
C LYS A 91 -0.62 11.23 -9.17
N LEU A 92 -1.44 10.57 -9.99
CA LEU A 92 -2.27 9.43 -9.58
C LEU A 92 -1.36 8.22 -9.38
N HIS A 93 -0.85 8.04 -8.16
CA HIS A 93 0.03 6.92 -7.83
C HIS A 93 -0.73 5.63 -7.47
N PHE A 94 -2.00 5.73 -7.04
CA PHE A 94 -2.79 4.61 -6.54
C PHE A 94 -4.21 4.60 -7.12
N LEU A 95 -4.62 3.45 -7.63
CA LEU A 95 -5.99 3.11 -8.02
C LEU A 95 -6.69 2.41 -6.84
N TYR A 96 -7.90 2.87 -6.53
CA TYR A 96 -8.77 2.26 -5.52
C TYR A 96 -9.77 1.35 -6.22
N ILE A 97 -9.69 0.04 -5.95
CA ILE A 97 -10.64 -0.94 -6.48
C ILE A 97 -11.64 -1.25 -5.36
N PRO A 98 -12.95 -0.98 -5.55
CA PRO A 98 -13.96 -1.35 -4.56
C PRO A 98 -14.02 -2.87 -4.41
N CYS A 99 -14.08 -3.34 -3.17
CA CYS A 99 -14.38 -4.74 -2.85
C CYS A 99 -15.89 -4.87 -2.58
N GLU A 100 -16.44 -6.10 -2.61
CA GLU A 100 -17.81 -6.36 -2.16
C GLU A 100 -18.01 -6.01 -0.67
N ASP A 101 -16.95 -6.09 0.13
CA ASP A 101 -16.88 -5.53 1.49
C ASP A 101 -16.73 -4.00 1.46
N LYS A 102 -16.98 -3.30 2.59
CA LYS A 102 -16.75 -1.84 2.77
C LYS A 102 -15.27 -1.40 2.67
N GLY A 103 -14.40 -2.18 2.02
CA GLY A 103 -12.97 -1.93 1.83
C GLY A 103 -12.60 -1.64 0.38
N PHE A 104 -11.43 -1.04 0.19
CA PHE A 104 -10.83 -0.80 -1.12
C PHE A 104 -9.45 -1.45 -1.19
N TYR A 105 -9.13 -2.07 -2.32
CA TYR A 105 -7.76 -2.47 -2.63
C TYR A 105 -6.97 -1.30 -3.21
N LEU A 106 -5.72 -1.16 -2.77
CA LEU A 106 -4.77 -0.20 -3.33
C LEU A 106 -3.88 -0.88 -4.35
N VAL A 107 -4.01 -0.48 -5.61
CA VAL A 107 -3.12 -0.91 -6.70
C VAL A 107 -2.28 0.28 -7.15
N LYS A 108 -0.96 0.12 -7.16
CA LYS A 108 -0.07 1.17 -7.65
C LYS A 108 -0.14 1.25 -9.17
N ILE A 109 -0.33 2.46 -9.69
CA ILE A 109 -0.36 2.71 -11.14
C ILE A 109 1.10 2.77 -11.62
N ILE A 110 1.45 1.92 -12.60
CA ILE A 110 2.82 1.81 -13.16
C ILE A 110 3.04 2.81 -14.30
N PHE A 111 1.98 3.45 -14.83
CA PHE A 111 2.10 4.44 -15.90
C PHE A 111 2.92 5.66 -15.45
N LYS A 112 4.21 5.62 -15.75
CA LYS A 112 5.12 6.75 -15.71
C LYS A 112 5.02 7.37 -17.11
N GLY A 113 4.08 8.30 -17.30
CA GLY A 113 4.03 9.08 -18.53
C GLY A 113 5.38 9.76 -18.74
N ASN A 114 5.99 9.53 -19.91
CA ASN A 114 7.10 10.34 -20.40
C ASN A 114 6.56 11.72 -20.79
#